data_AF-A0A0S2KCZ3-F1
#
_entry.id   AF-A0A0S2KCZ3-F1
#
_cell.length_a   1.000
_cell.length_b   1.000
_cell.length_c   1.000
_cell.angle_alpha   90.00
_cell.angle_beta   90.00
_cell.angle_gamma   90.00
#
_symmetry.space_group_name_H-M   'P 1'
#
loop_
_entity.id
_entity.type
_entity.pdbx_description
1 polymer ?
#
loop_
_entity_poly.entity_id
_entity_poly.type
_entity_poly.pdbx_seq_one_letter_code
_entity_poly.pdbx_strand_id
1 'polypeptide(L)'
;MRQAISKTLLFVAVSGAVSISSAQTQEAGVDSAHIAFLQALGEPALIGANADHELAPTAYRPVPAFRQDQLDADKLRLGFDLFHERRLSVDNSVGCNSCHSGMFGGTDGRTVSTGANGAQGLLNAPTTFNAAYNFRQFWDGRAVTLSDQALGPIENDLEMAHSLSAVLQMLEQDSNYPDEFSKVYPDGISVNNMADAIAYFQTVNFSRSTTPFVRHLDGQTGQLSEQALRGWQRFDEVGCLSCHNGINLGGNSYQTLGAALDYFVEHRVAGPADNGVFNRTQREEDLHLFKVPTLHGVAETAPYFHDGSIDTLEAAIEEMGEHQLGRMLSEQDVEDIAAFLRSLGGRPMGMAMGSMGMGRGMGMRQPQTQGQGHGQEHNHEMNHGGQGMGRGQGMNHGSGSQGGGMHHDQGRMSRHGSMPGAMGSNDGTGSAPENPSSITITTSHQKAYAIAIQVAESAPERLIAEMQKVVQDEVKNYDFLQFEHLELIRHARALQHTPATLSSAQAAGLAQAAEQLLEQAHKLEWIIADFLRAVAMRKIMESHIEEPELSELAAELGDPVQQRDNYQRVALNLIGDMQETGISELAAGMRRLYSDSQ
;
A
#
# COMPACT_ATOMS: atom_id res chain seq x y z
N MET A 1 -20.45 34.29 94.02
CA MET A 1 -21.64 35.16 93.94
C MET A 1 -22.34 34.86 92.61
N ARG A 2 -23.51 34.20 92.68
CA ARG A 2 -24.65 34.04 91.74
C ARG A 2 -24.37 34.12 90.21
N GLN A 3 -24.49 32.99 89.49
CA GLN A 3 -25.67 32.53 88.70
C GLN A 3 -25.99 33.47 87.52
N ALA A 4 -26.34 33.05 86.31
CA ALA A 4 -26.48 31.80 85.55
C ALA A 4 -26.55 32.29 84.08
N ILE A 5 -26.24 31.52 83.04
CA ILE A 5 -27.23 30.74 82.30
C ILE A 5 -26.46 29.86 81.31
N SER A 6 -26.74 28.56 81.40
CA SER A 6 -26.36 27.49 80.50
C SER A 6 -27.03 27.65 79.13
N LYS A 7 -26.36 27.24 78.06
CA LYS A 7 -27.00 26.63 76.88
C LYS A 7 -25.99 25.83 76.05
N THR A 8 -25.95 24.53 76.36
CA THR A 8 -25.59 23.45 75.45
C THR A 8 -26.46 23.53 74.20
N LEU A 9 -25.85 23.48 73.00
CA LEU A 9 -26.57 23.31 71.74
C LEU A 9 -26.04 22.08 71.00
N LEU A 10 -26.95 21.13 70.91
CA LEU A 10 -26.97 19.95 70.05
C LEU A 10 -26.53 20.29 68.61
N PHE A 11 -25.55 19.56 68.08
CA PHE A 11 -25.40 19.41 66.64
C PHE A 11 -26.46 18.39 66.17
N VAL A 12 -27.55 18.89 65.59
CA VAL A 12 -28.47 18.09 64.77
C VAL A 12 -28.05 18.26 63.32
N ALA A 13 -27.73 17.15 62.68
CA ALA A 13 -27.52 17.07 61.24
C ALA A 13 -28.83 17.44 60.53
N VAL A 14 -28.76 18.43 59.64
CA VAL A 14 -29.79 18.67 58.62
C VAL A 14 -29.09 18.62 57.28
N SER A 15 -29.38 17.53 56.56
CA SER A 15 -29.04 17.31 55.16
C SER A 15 -29.75 18.37 54.32
N GLY A 16 -29.00 19.36 53.85
CA GLY A 16 -29.41 20.29 52.80
C GLY A 16 -28.50 20.07 51.59
N ALA A 17 -28.98 19.30 50.62
CA ALA A 17 -28.33 19.15 49.32
C ALA A 17 -28.35 20.51 48.60
N VAL A 18 -27.22 21.21 48.61
CA VAL A 18 -26.97 22.29 47.66
C VAL A 18 -26.35 21.63 46.45
N SER A 19 -27.18 21.34 45.46
CA SER A 19 -26.74 20.99 44.11
C SER A 19 -26.02 22.20 43.54
N ILE A 20 -24.70 22.25 43.73
CA ILE A 20 -23.84 23.10 42.91
C ILE A 20 -23.88 22.46 41.54
N SER A 21 -24.76 22.99 40.69
CA SER A 21 -24.78 22.68 39.27
C SER A 21 -23.44 23.13 38.71
N SER A 22 -22.48 22.20 38.65
CA SER A 22 -21.38 22.30 37.70
C SER A 22 -22.04 22.19 36.32
N ALA A 23 -22.52 23.33 35.82
CA ALA A 23 -22.56 23.54 34.39
C ALA A 23 -21.09 23.45 33.95
N GLN A 24 -20.63 22.23 33.71
CA GLN A 24 -19.49 21.98 32.86
C GLN A 24 -19.85 22.70 31.57
N THR A 25 -19.12 23.77 31.29
CA THR A 25 -18.92 24.25 29.95
C THR A 25 -18.46 23.06 29.14
N GLN A 26 -19.43 22.43 28.46
CA GLN A 26 -19.20 21.47 27.40
C GLN A 26 -18.44 22.28 26.34
N GLU A 27 -17.11 22.23 26.37
CA GLU A 27 -16.35 22.43 25.14
C GLU A 27 -17.04 21.59 24.08
N ALA A 28 -17.29 22.17 22.91
CA ALA A 28 -17.97 21.51 21.81
C ALA A 28 -17.10 20.34 21.30
N GLY A 29 -17.07 19.27 22.08
CA GLY A 29 -16.33 18.05 21.81
C GLY A 29 -17.04 17.31 20.70
N VAL A 30 -16.25 16.86 19.73
CA VAL A 30 -16.64 15.88 18.72
C VAL A 30 -17.29 14.70 19.43
N ASP A 31 -18.56 14.40 19.14
CA ASP A 31 -19.23 13.27 19.78
C ASP A 31 -18.62 11.92 19.32
N SER A 32 -18.82 10.85 20.09
CA SER A 32 -18.22 9.54 19.80
C SER A 32 -18.64 8.95 18.44
N ALA A 33 -19.86 9.23 17.96
CA ALA A 33 -20.30 8.81 16.63
C ALA A 33 -19.59 9.59 15.53
N HIS A 34 -19.30 10.87 15.76
CA HIS A 34 -18.50 11.66 14.84
C HIS A 34 -17.04 11.20 14.79
N ILE A 35 -16.43 10.86 15.93
CA ILE A 35 -15.08 10.24 15.96
C ILE A 35 -15.09 8.93 15.15
N ALA A 36 -16.05 8.05 15.39
CA ALA A 36 -16.18 6.79 14.66
C ALA A 36 -16.39 7.00 13.16
N PHE A 37 -17.20 7.99 12.77
CA PHE A 37 -17.37 8.41 11.37
C PHE A 37 -16.03 8.82 10.74
N LEU A 38 -15.25 9.67 11.41
CA LEU A 38 -13.97 10.17 10.90
C LEU A 38 -12.92 9.05 10.82
N GLN A 39 -12.85 8.16 11.81
CA GLN A 39 -11.98 6.99 11.79
C GLN A 39 -12.34 6.02 10.66
N ALA A 40 -13.64 5.76 10.46
CA ALA A 40 -14.13 4.92 9.38
C ALA A 40 -13.92 5.55 7.99
N LEU A 41 -14.01 6.88 7.91
CA LEU A 41 -13.71 7.63 6.69
C LEU A 41 -12.22 7.55 6.37
N GLY A 42 -11.32 7.87 7.32
CA GLY A 42 -9.87 7.86 7.17
C GLY A 42 -9.31 8.94 6.22
N GLU A 43 -8.05 8.79 5.78
CA GLU A 43 -7.36 9.70 4.84
C GLU A 43 -7.46 9.24 3.37
N PRO A 44 -7.71 10.14 2.38
CA PRO A 44 -7.94 9.76 0.98
C PRO A 44 -6.89 8.80 0.40
N ALA A 45 -7.33 7.91 -0.51
CA ALA A 45 -6.44 6.91 -1.08
C ALA A 45 -5.27 7.52 -1.87
N LEU A 46 -4.04 7.15 -1.52
CA LEU A 46 -2.84 7.73 -2.13
C LEU A 46 -2.60 7.31 -3.58
N ILE A 47 -3.27 6.25 -4.07
CA ILE A 47 -3.19 5.84 -5.48
C ILE A 47 -3.64 6.97 -6.45
N GLY A 48 -4.49 7.89 -5.97
CA GLY A 48 -4.89 9.08 -6.73
C GLY A 48 -3.90 10.25 -6.72
N ALA A 49 -2.81 10.19 -5.94
CA ALA A 49 -1.90 11.33 -5.75
C ALA A 49 -1.23 11.81 -7.05
N ASN A 50 -0.85 13.10 -7.14
CA ASN A 50 -0.31 13.70 -8.36
C ASN A 50 -1.28 13.59 -9.57
N ALA A 51 -2.59 13.74 -9.34
CA ALA A 51 -3.60 13.73 -10.41
C ALA A 51 -3.41 14.87 -11.43
N ASP A 52 -2.89 16.02 -10.99
CA ASP A 52 -2.66 17.20 -11.83
C ASP A 52 -1.28 17.19 -12.53
N HIS A 53 -0.48 16.14 -12.34
CA HIS A 53 0.83 16.01 -12.98
C HIS A 53 0.70 15.76 -14.48
N GLU A 54 1.61 16.29 -15.31
CA GLU A 54 1.54 16.11 -16.78
C GLU A 54 1.62 14.63 -17.23
N LEU A 55 2.25 13.80 -16.41
CA LEU A 55 2.36 12.34 -16.61
C LEU A 55 1.14 11.56 -16.09
N ALA A 56 0.15 12.20 -15.46
CA ALA A 56 -1.05 11.56 -14.94
C ALA A 56 -1.76 10.62 -15.94
N PRO A 57 -1.99 11.00 -17.22
CA PRO A 57 -2.64 10.11 -18.19
C PRO A 57 -1.71 9.02 -18.75
N THR A 58 -0.41 9.05 -18.43
CA THR A 58 0.57 8.10 -18.99
C THR A 58 0.63 6.80 -18.17
N ALA A 59 1.38 5.81 -18.65
CA ALA A 59 1.52 4.52 -17.96
C ALA A 59 2.41 4.60 -16.71
N TYR A 60 3.16 5.70 -16.53
CA TYR A 60 4.10 5.91 -15.42
C TYR A 60 3.75 7.20 -14.70
N ARG A 61 3.59 7.15 -13.37
CA ARG A 61 3.31 8.36 -12.58
C ARG A 61 4.38 8.54 -11.50
N PRO A 62 4.90 9.76 -11.30
CA PRO A 62 5.89 10.00 -10.26
C PRO A 62 5.25 9.86 -8.87
N VAL A 63 5.94 9.14 -7.98
CA VAL A 63 5.55 9.02 -6.56
C VAL A 63 5.89 10.34 -5.85
N PRO A 64 4.90 11.05 -5.26
CA PRO A 64 5.17 12.32 -4.59
C PRO A 64 6.03 12.12 -3.33
N ALA A 65 6.91 13.08 -3.07
CA ALA A 65 7.60 13.14 -1.80
C ALA A 65 6.68 13.69 -0.69
N PHE A 66 6.74 13.09 0.50
CA PHE A 66 6.08 13.65 1.67
C PHE A 66 6.81 14.91 2.14
N ARG A 67 6.04 15.96 2.42
CA ARG A 67 6.56 17.20 2.98
C ARG A 67 6.77 17.06 4.48
N GLN A 68 7.98 17.33 4.96
CA GLN A 68 8.33 17.21 6.38
C GLN A 68 7.48 18.08 7.30
N ASP A 69 7.04 19.25 6.83
CA ASP A 69 6.21 20.19 7.60
C ASP A 69 4.73 19.78 7.69
N GLN A 70 4.33 18.72 6.97
CA GLN A 70 2.98 18.15 7.00
C GLN A 70 2.92 16.82 7.77
N LEU A 71 4.04 16.35 8.31
CA LEU A 71 4.09 15.11 9.08
C LEU A 71 3.66 15.34 10.53
N ASP A 72 2.84 14.43 11.02
CA ASP A 72 2.53 14.29 12.45
C ASP A 72 3.65 13.48 13.11
N ALA A 73 4.52 14.18 13.84
CA ALA A 73 5.67 13.57 14.48
C ALA A 73 5.29 12.59 15.61
N ASP A 74 4.22 12.88 16.35
CA ASP A 74 3.76 12.05 17.47
C ASP A 74 3.13 10.75 16.93
N LYS A 75 2.29 10.86 15.90
CA LYS A 75 1.71 9.68 15.21
C LYS A 75 2.77 8.84 14.51
N LEU A 76 3.76 9.47 13.87
CA LEU A 76 4.89 8.76 13.27
C LEU A 76 5.69 7.98 14.33
N ARG A 77 5.93 8.59 15.49
CA ARG A 77 6.65 7.96 16.60
C ARG A 77 5.88 6.78 17.20
N LEU A 78 4.59 6.96 17.45
CA LEU A 78 3.71 5.92 17.97
C LEU A 78 3.64 4.73 16.99
N GLY A 79 3.44 5.00 15.70
CA GLY A 79 3.44 3.98 14.66
C GLY A 79 4.77 3.23 14.55
N PHE A 80 5.89 3.94 14.65
CA PHE A 80 7.22 3.31 14.70
C PHE A 80 7.32 2.34 15.89
N ASP A 81 6.88 2.77 17.08
CA ASP A 81 6.97 1.92 18.28
C ASP A 81 6.11 0.67 18.15
N LEU A 82 4.86 0.81 17.66
CA LEU A 82 3.96 -0.32 17.41
C LEU A 82 4.51 -1.28 16.35
N PHE A 83 5.07 -0.76 15.25
CA PHE A 83 5.66 -1.59 14.18
C PHE A 83 6.84 -2.47 14.67
N HIS A 84 7.52 -2.05 15.74
CA HIS A 84 8.63 -2.78 16.36
C HIS A 84 8.23 -3.50 17.67
N GLU A 85 6.97 -3.43 18.08
CA GLU A 85 6.50 -4.00 19.34
C GLU A 85 6.29 -5.51 19.18
N ARG A 86 7.16 -6.30 19.81
CA ARG A 86 7.09 -7.77 19.75
C ARG A 86 5.98 -8.32 20.63
N ARG A 87 5.54 -7.58 21.66
CA ARG A 87 4.42 -7.96 22.53
C ARG A 87 3.07 -7.98 21.82
N LEU A 88 3.02 -7.53 20.57
CA LEU A 88 1.86 -7.74 19.70
C LEU A 88 1.71 -9.22 19.29
N SER A 89 2.76 -10.04 19.41
CA SER A 89 2.71 -11.50 19.20
C SER A 89 2.54 -12.27 20.51
N VAL A 90 1.87 -13.41 20.45
CA VAL A 90 1.45 -14.18 21.63
C VAL A 90 2.61 -14.67 22.51
N ASP A 91 3.79 -14.87 21.93
CA ASP A 91 4.99 -15.33 22.63
C ASP A 91 6.08 -14.25 22.73
N ASN A 92 5.73 -13.00 22.39
CA ASN A 92 6.63 -11.85 22.32
C ASN A 92 7.83 -12.05 21.36
N SER A 93 7.75 -12.98 20.41
CA SER A 93 8.87 -13.34 19.54
C SER A 93 8.91 -12.58 18.22
N VAL A 94 7.80 -12.02 17.73
CA VAL A 94 7.75 -11.33 16.43
C VAL A 94 6.98 -10.01 16.51
N GLY A 95 7.41 -9.04 15.71
CA GLY A 95 6.67 -7.80 15.42
C GLY A 95 6.62 -7.59 13.91
N CYS A 96 5.99 -6.51 13.42
CA CYS A 96 5.90 -6.25 11.98
C CYS A 96 7.28 -6.20 11.31
N ASN A 97 8.25 -5.58 12.00
CA ASN A 97 9.63 -5.46 11.53
C ASN A 97 10.41 -6.79 11.42
N SER A 98 9.91 -7.89 12.01
CA SER A 98 10.52 -9.22 11.86
C SER A 98 10.40 -9.76 10.44
N CYS A 99 9.26 -9.48 9.78
CA CYS A 99 8.95 -9.91 8.42
C CYS A 99 9.07 -8.78 7.39
N HIS A 100 9.00 -7.52 7.83
CA HIS A 100 9.05 -6.34 6.97
C HIS A 100 10.17 -5.38 7.40
N SER A 101 11.39 -5.69 6.98
CA SER A 101 12.57 -4.92 7.34
C SER A 101 12.99 -3.98 6.21
N GLY A 102 13.20 -2.71 6.55
CA GLY A 102 13.74 -1.73 5.59
C GLY A 102 15.12 -2.10 5.03
N MET A 103 15.90 -2.92 5.74
CA MET A 103 17.20 -3.41 5.26
C MET A 103 17.08 -4.45 4.13
N PHE A 104 15.95 -5.14 4.04
CA PHE A 104 15.67 -6.16 3.03
C PHE A 104 14.54 -5.68 2.10
N GLY A 105 14.61 -4.42 1.68
CA GLY A 105 13.63 -3.89 0.73
C GLY A 105 12.18 -3.92 1.24
N GLY A 106 11.94 -3.90 2.55
CA GLY A 106 10.59 -3.99 3.14
C GLY A 106 10.04 -5.41 3.26
N THR A 107 10.86 -6.43 3.04
CA THR A 107 10.57 -7.86 3.24
C THR A 107 11.50 -8.45 4.30
N ASP A 108 11.63 -9.78 4.35
CA ASP A 108 12.58 -10.48 5.22
C ASP A 108 13.62 -11.32 4.45
N GLY A 109 13.59 -11.28 3.12
CA GLY A 109 14.50 -12.03 2.25
C GLY A 109 14.34 -13.55 2.32
N ARG A 110 13.17 -14.05 2.72
CA ARG A 110 12.88 -15.50 2.81
C ARG A 110 11.83 -15.93 1.80
N THR A 111 11.83 -17.21 1.43
CA THR A 111 10.77 -17.83 0.65
C THR A 111 9.40 -17.63 1.30
N VAL A 112 9.30 -17.97 2.59
CA VAL A 112 8.14 -17.67 3.45
C VAL A 112 8.63 -17.20 4.82
N SER A 113 7.84 -16.36 5.48
CA SER A 113 8.20 -15.82 6.80
C SER A 113 8.00 -16.84 7.92
N THR A 114 8.71 -16.63 9.03
CA THR A 114 8.54 -17.39 10.28
C THR A 114 7.82 -16.53 11.31
N GLY A 115 6.67 -16.98 11.77
CA GLY A 115 5.86 -16.34 12.80
C GLY A 115 6.16 -16.80 14.23
N ALA A 116 5.27 -16.43 15.14
CA ALA A 116 5.25 -16.80 16.54
C ALA A 116 5.31 -18.32 16.71
N ASN A 117 5.93 -18.78 17.80
CA ASN A 117 6.16 -20.19 18.09
C ASN A 117 6.92 -20.95 16.98
N GLY A 118 7.59 -20.24 16.05
CA GLY A 118 8.28 -20.84 14.91
C GLY A 118 7.36 -21.30 13.77
N ALA A 119 6.10 -20.87 13.77
CA ALA A 119 5.16 -21.17 12.69
C ALA A 119 5.71 -20.72 11.33
N GLN A 120 5.45 -21.49 10.27
CA GLN A 120 5.85 -21.13 8.91
C GLN A 120 4.65 -20.57 8.17
N GLY A 121 4.83 -19.41 7.55
CA GLY A 121 3.85 -18.83 6.64
C GLY A 121 3.68 -19.67 5.38
N LEU A 122 2.68 -19.29 4.57
CA LEU A 122 2.37 -19.96 3.31
C LEU A 122 2.78 -19.16 2.07
N LEU A 123 3.09 -17.87 2.26
CA LEU A 123 3.37 -16.91 1.21
C LEU A 123 4.62 -16.10 1.55
N ASN A 124 5.30 -15.63 0.52
CA ASN A 124 6.37 -14.65 0.63
C ASN A 124 5.81 -13.32 1.16
N ALA A 125 6.58 -12.67 2.05
CA ALA A 125 6.20 -11.38 2.62
C ALA A 125 6.35 -10.27 1.55
N PRO A 126 5.24 -9.65 1.08
CA PRO A 126 5.35 -8.56 0.11
C PRO A 126 6.02 -7.35 0.74
N THR A 127 6.65 -6.51 -0.08
CA THR A 127 7.31 -5.30 0.40
C THR A 127 6.33 -4.31 1.04
N THR A 128 6.76 -3.66 2.13
CA THR A 128 6.08 -2.47 2.66
C THR A 128 6.34 -1.20 1.85
N PHE A 129 7.37 -1.17 0.99
CA PHE A 129 7.65 0.02 0.19
C PHE A 129 6.53 0.30 -0.80
N ASN A 130 6.05 1.54 -0.76
CA ASN A 130 4.92 2.05 -1.52
C ASN A 130 3.62 1.27 -1.34
N ALA A 131 3.48 0.45 -0.29
CA ALA A 131 2.25 -0.33 -0.07
C ALA A 131 1.00 0.56 0.12
N ALA A 132 1.19 1.80 0.59
CA ALA A 132 0.12 2.80 0.73
C ALA A 132 -0.49 3.26 -0.61
N TYR A 133 0.20 3.05 -1.74
CA TYR A 133 -0.30 3.34 -3.08
C TYR A 133 -1.01 2.14 -3.72
N ASN A 134 -1.08 0.99 -3.06
CA ASN A 134 -1.84 -0.14 -3.58
C ASN A 134 -3.36 0.07 -3.44
N PHE A 135 -4.15 -0.43 -4.39
CA PHE A 135 -5.61 -0.39 -4.28
C PHE A 135 -6.18 -1.38 -3.24
N ARG A 136 -5.42 -2.43 -2.95
CA ARG A 136 -5.70 -3.49 -1.95
C ARG A 136 -4.39 -4.00 -1.37
N GLN A 137 -4.46 -4.60 -0.19
CA GLN A 137 -3.30 -5.17 0.50
C GLN A 137 -3.37 -6.71 0.53
N PHE A 138 -2.21 -7.35 0.76
CA PHE A 138 -1.96 -8.79 0.57
C PHE A 138 -1.96 -9.24 -0.91
N TRP A 139 -1.45 -10.45 -1.16
CA TRP A 139 -1.39 -11.08 -2.49
C TRP A 139 -2.77 -11.34 -3.10
N ASP A 140 -3.76 -11.66 -2.28
CA ASP A 140 -5.16 -11.89 -2.68
C ASP A 140 -6.04 -10.64 -2.56
N GLY A 141 -5.45 -9.50 -2.17
CA GLY A 141 -6.14 -8.22 -2.02
C GLY A 141 -7.23 -8.18 -0.92
N ARG A 142 -7.22 -9.10 0.05
CA ARG A 142 -8.31 -9.23 1.03
C ARG A 142 -8.52 -8.04 1.97
N ALA A 143 -7.51 -7.18 2.14
CA ALA A 143 -7.62 -5.97 2.95
C ALA A 143 -7.73 -4.73 2.07
N VAL A 144 -8.68 -3.85 2.38
CA VAL A 144 -8.94 -2.63 1.58
C VAL A 144 -7.85 -1.59 1.79
N THR A 145 -7.45 -1.37 3.03
CA THR A 145 -6.48 -0.34 3.42
C THR A 145 -5.29 -0.93 4.19
N LEU A 146 -4.23 -0.14 4.37
CA LEU A 146 -3.12 -0.52 5.26
C LEU A 146 -3.58 -0.68 6.71
N SER A 147 -4.52 0.14 7.17
CA SER A 147 -5.10 0.00 8.51
C SER A 147 -5.83 -1.33 8.67
N ASP A 148 -6.64 -1.73 7.68
CA ASP A 148 -7.28 -3.06 7.69
C ASP A 148 -6.24 -4.19 7.64
N GLN A 149 -5.16 -3.99 6.86
CA GLN A 149 -4.07 -4.96 6.74
C GLN A 149 -3.32 -5.16 8.04
N ALA A 150 -3.00 -4.09 8.78
CA ALA A 150 -2.19 -4.14 10.00
C ALA A 150 -2.80 -5.02 11.11
N LEU A 151 -4.12 -5.22 11.08
CA LEU A 151 -4.84 -6.07 12.03
C LEU A 151 -4.70 -7.57 11.73
N GLY A 152 -4.62 -7.95 10.45
CA GLY A 152 -4.60 -9.34 10.02
C GLY A 152 -3.43 -10.17 10.58
N PRO A 153 -2.17 -9.71 10.48
CA PRO A 153 -1.01 -10.40 11.02
C PRO A 153 -1.08 -10.68 12.52
N ILE A 154 -1.71 -9.76 13.28
CA ILE A 154 -1.84 -9.89 14.74
C ILE A 154 -2.62 -11.16 15.07
N GLU A 155 -3.76 -11.38 14.41
CA GLU A 155 -4.65 -12.51 14.67
C GLU A 155 -4.27 -13.80 13.93
N ASN A 156 -3.42 -13.73 12.91
CA ASN A 156 -3.05 -14.90 12.12
C ASN A 156 -2.13 -15.85 12.92
N ASP A 157 -2.56 -17.11 13.07
CA ASP A 157 -1.85 -18.17 13.77
C ASP A 157 -0.46 -18.50 13.20
N LEU A 158 -0.22 -18.21 11.91
CA LEU A 158 1.07 -18.41 11.24
C LEU A 158 1.98 -17.18 11.30
N GLU A 159 1.49 -16.07 11.85
CA GLU A 159 2.22 -14.80 11.95
C GLU A 159 2.40 -14.41 13.43
N MET A 160 1.46 -13.71 14.06
CA MET A 160 1.64 -13.21 15.44
C MET A 160 0.76 -13.95 16.47
N ALA A 161 -0.27 -14.67 16.01
CA ALA A 161 -1.11 -15.58 16.79
C ALA A 161 -1.72 -14.99 18.08
N HIS A 162 -2.04 -13.69 18.09
CA HIS A 162 -2.55 -12.95 19.24
C HIS A 162 -3.94 -12.37 18.98
N SER A 163 -4.85 -12.38 19.97
CA SER A 163 -6.11 -11.64 19.83
C SER A 163 -5.92 -10.12 19.98
N LEU A 164 -6.64 -9.34 19.17
CA LEU A 164 -6.65 -7.88 19.27
C LEU A 164 -7.04 -7.39 20.67
N SER A 165 -8.00 -8.05 21.31
CA SER A 165 -8.46 -7.71 22.66
C SER A 165 -7.35 -7.79 23.71
N ALA A 166 -6.48 -8.80 23.61
CA ALA A 166 -5.41 -9.00 24.55
C ALA A 166 -4.21 -8.09 24.25
N VAL A 167 -3.98 -7.77 22.96
CA VAL A 167 -3.06 -6.71 22.54
C VAL A 167 -3.49 -5.35 23.11
N LEU A 168 -4.76 -4.97 22.98
CA LEU A 168 -5.25 -3.71 23.56
C LEU A 168 -5.07 -3.67 25.07
N GLN A 169 -5.41 -4.75 25.78
CA GLN A 169 -5.19 -4.84 27.22
C GLN A 169 -3.70 -4.70 27.57
N MET A 170 -2.79 -5.27 26.77
CA MET A 170 -1.35 -5.10 26.94
C MET A 170 -0.92 -3.64 26.78
N LEU A 171 -1.42 -2.94 25.76
CA LEU A 171 -1.15 -1.51 25.54
C LEU A 171 -1.71 -0.64 26.67
N GLU A 172 -2.92 -0.93 27.15
CA GLU A 172 -3.56 -0.20 28.26
C GLU A 172 -2.83 -0.37 29.60
N GLN A 173 -2.19 -1.52 29.82
CA GLN A 173 -1.42 -1.83 31.03
C GLN A 173 0.03 -1.34 30.97
N ASP A 174 0.50 -0.93 29.80
CA ASP A 174 1.84 -0.36 29.64
C ASP A 174 1.92 1.04 30.28
N SER A 175 3.09 1.40 30.80
CA SER A 175 3.26 2.68 31.49
C SER A 175 3.36 3.88 30.54
N ASN A 176 3.61 3.66 29.25
CA ASN A 176 3.87 4.73 28.28
C ASN A 176 2.77 4.83 27.21
N TYR A 177 2.25 3.71 26.70
CA TYR A 177 1.30 3.74 25.59
C TYR A 177 0.05 4.61 25.84
N PRO A 178 -0.61 4.59 27.02
CA PRO A 178 -1.76 5.45 27.26
C PRO A 178 -1.46 6.94 27.02
N ASP A 179 -0.30 7.40 27.47
CA ASP A 179 0.15 8.79 27.27
C ASP A 179 0.49 9.05 25.79
N GLU A 180 1.20 8.14 25.11
CA GLU A 180 1.55 8.29 23.70
C GLU A 180 0.32 8.32 22.78
N PHE A 181 -0.68 7.46 23.03
CA PHE A 181 -1.94 7.48 22.29
C PHE A 181 -2.72 8.78 22.54
N SER A 182 -2.73 9.30 23.78
CA SER A 182 -3.47 10.53 24.12
C SER A 182 -2.93 11.80 23.44
N LYS A 183 -1.67 11.79 22.97
CA LYS A 183 -1.09 12.89 22.20
C LYS A 183 -1.67 12.99 20.78
N VAL A 184 -2.08 11.86 20.22
CA VAL A 184 -2.50 11.73 18.81
C VAL A 184 -4.01 11.58 18.70
N TYR A 185 -4.61 10.80 19.59
CA TYR A 185 -6.00 10.36 19.50
C TYR A 185 -6.82 10.81 20.71
N PRO A 186 -7.89 11.62 20.51
CA PRO A 186 -8.76 12.06 21.61
C PRO A 186 -9.45 10.92 22.37
N ASP A 187 -9.69 9.79 21.71
CA ASP A 187 -10.31 8.58 22.27
C ASP A 187 -9.29 7.52 22.74
N GLY A 188 -7.99 7.85 22.69
CA GLY A 188 -6.92 7.03 23.28
C GLY A 188 -6.68 5.71 22.57
N ILE A 189 -6.45 4.64 23.35
CA ILE A 189 -6.13 3.31 22.81
C ILE A 189 -7.41 2.67 22.25
N SER A 190 -7.37 2.31 20.98
CA SER A 190 -8.42 1.52 20.31
C SER A 190 -7.81 0.69 19.18
N VAL A 191 -8.55 -0.32 18.69
CA VAL A 191 -8.12 -1.11 17.52
C VAL A 191 -7.85 -0.20 16.32
N ASN A 192 -8.77 0.74 16.07
CA ASN A 192 -8.67 1.67 14.94
C ASN A 192 -7.45 2.59 15.06
N ASN A 193 -7.19 3.15 16.24
CA ASN A 193 -6.07 4.06 16.45
C ASN A 193 -4.72 3.32 16.39
N MET A 194 -4.66 2.07 16.88
CA MET A 194 -3.47 1.24 16.72
C MET A 194 -3.19 0.95 15.24
N ALA A 195 -4.19 0.51 14.49
CA ALA A 195 -4.07 0.24 13.06
C ALA A 195 -3.68 1.49 12.25
N ASP A 196 -4.32 2.63 12.54
CA ASP A 196 -4.06 3.91 11.89
C ASP A 196 -2.64 4.44 12.19
N ALA A 197 -2.14 4.31 13.43
CA ALA A 197 -0.76 4.68 13.76
C ALA A 197 0.26 3.81 13.00
N ILE A 198 0.05 2.48 12.96
CA ILE A 198 0.91 1.54 12.22
C ILE A 198 0.88 1.88 10.73
N ALA A 199 -0.30 2.06 10.14
CA ALA A 199 -0.49 2.39 8.72
C ALA A 199 0.15 3.74 8.34
N TYR A 200 0.08 4.74 9.24
CA TYR A 200 0.72 6.03 9.03
C TYR A 200 2.24 5.91 9.02
N PHE A 201 2.82 5.17 9.98
CA PHE A 201 4.25 4.88 9.95
C PHE A 201 4.65 4.12 8.68
N GLN A 202 3.88 3.10 8.27
CA GLN A 202 4.13 2.37 7.02
C GLN A 202 4.16 3.31 5.82
N THR A 203 3.16 4.19 5.71
CA THR A 203 2.99 5.14 4.61
C THR A 203 4.17 6.10 4.49
N VAL A 204 4.59 6.71 5.60
CA VAL A 204 5.66 7.73 5.60
C VAL A 204 7.04 7.08 5.50
N ASN A 205 7.30 6.04 6.31
CA ASN A 205 8.63 5.44 6.43
C ASN A 205 8.97 4.51 5.27
N PHE A 206 8.00 3.96 4.56
CA PHE A 206 8.25 3.07 3.43
C PHE A 206 7.76 3.68 2.12
N SER A 207 8.06 4.96 1.87
CA SER A 207 7.82 5.59 0.55
C SER A 207 9.11 5.78 -0.24
N ARG A 208 9.08 5.42 -1.52
CA ARG A 208 10.18 5.55 -2.50
C ARG A 208 9.87 6.63 -3.53
N SER A 209 9.97 7.88 -3.11
CA SER A 209 9.74 9.05 -3.98
C SER A 209 11.00 9.60 -4.68
N THR A 210 12.16 8.96 -4.53
CA THR A 210 13.44 9.50 -5.04
C THR A 210 14.34 8.45 -5.68
N THR A 211 13.79 7.48 -6.40
CA THR A 211 14.58 6.47 -7.15
C THR A 211 15.22 7.12 -8.40
N PRO A 212 16.28 6.54 -9.00
CA PRO A 212 16.78 6.98 -10.29
C PRO A 212 15.68 7.15 -11.36
N PHE A 213 14.73 6.21 -11.44
CA PHE A 213 13.62 6.30 -12.36
C PHE A 213 12.65 7.45 -12.02
N VAL A 214 12.26 7.63 -10.75
CA VAL A 214 11.37 8.75 -10.38
C VAL A 214 12.04 10.09 -10.68
N ARG A 215 13.33 10.25 -10.37
CA ARG A 215 14.08 11.46 -10.73
C ARG A 215 14.16 11.68 -12.25
N HIS A 216 14.23 10.59 -13.03
CA HIS A 216 14.18 10.67 -14.49
C HIS A 216 12.81 11.19 -14.98
N LEU A 217 11.71 10.68 -14.40
CA LEU A 217 10.36 11.17 -14.69
C LEU A 217 10.17 12.64 -14.31
N ASP A 218 10.82 13.10 -13.24
CA ASP A 218 10.85 14.51 -12.83
C ASP A 218 11.77 15.40 -13.72
N GLY A 219 12.22 14.88 -14.87
CA GLY A 219 13.04 15.62 -15.84
C GLY A 219 14.53 15.76 -15.48
N GLN A 220 15.01 15.08 -14.43
CA GLN A 220 16.44 15.07 -14.12
C GLN A 220 17.18 14.18 -15.14
N THR A 221 18.11 14.79 -15.87
CA THR A 221 18.88 14.09 -16.90
C THR A 221 19.96 13.20 -16.28
N GLY A 222 20.38 12.16 -17.02
CA GLY A 222 21.48 11.28 -16.63
C GLY A 222 21.23 10.37 -15.42
N GLN A 223 19.97 10.17 -15.02
CA GLN A 223 19.62 9.30 -13.90
C GLN A 223 19.59 7.81 -14.26
N LEU A 224 19.35 7.50 -15.53
CA LEU A 224 19.32 6.15 -16.06
C LEU A 224 20.55 5.90 -16.95
N SER A 225 21.11 4.69 -16.88
CA SER A 225 22.10 4.23 -17.86
C SER A 225 21.44 4.02 -19.23
N GLU A 226 22.23 3.97 -20.30
CA GLU A 226 21.73 3.61 -21.64
C GLU A 226 21.04 2.23 -21.62
N GLN A 227 21.56 1.30 -20.83
CA GLN A 227 20.95 -0.03 -20.66
C GLN A 227 19.58 0.05 -20.01
N ALA A 228 19.44 0.81 -18.92
CA ALA A 228 18.16 0.99 -18.23
C ALA A 228 17.14 1.74 -19.11
N LEU A 229 17.59 2.65 -19.98
CA LEU A 229 16.71 3.30 -20.96
C LEU A 229 16.18 2.31 -22.00
N ARG A 230 17.04 1.44 -22.55
CA ARG A 230 16.59 0.36 -23.45
C ARG A 230 15.65 -0.59 -22.74
N GLY A 231 15.96 -0.97 -21.49
CA GLY A 231 15.11 -1.83 -20.68
C GLY A 231 13.74 -1.24 -20.40
N TRP A 232 13.67 0.05 -20.13
CA TRP A 232 12.41 0.76 -19.91
C TRP A 232 11.55 0.76 -21.17
N GLN A 233 12.15 1.06 -22.33
CA GLN A 233 11.48 0.96 -23.62
C GLN A 233 11.00 -0.47 -23.87
N ARG A 234 11.86 -1.46 -23.63
CA ARG A 234 11.54 -2.86 -23.87
C ARG A 234 10.41 -3.38 -22.99
N PHE A 235 10.37 -2.94 -21.73
CA PHE A 235 9.30 -3.25 -20.78
C PHE A 235 7.91 -2.80 -21.27
N ASP A 236 7.84 -1.68 -21.98
CA ASP A 236 6.61 -1.22 -22.66
C ASP A 236 6.29 -2.12 -23.87
N GLU A 237 7.24 -2.24 -24.80
CA GLU A 237 7.08 -2.95 -26.08
C GLU A 237 6.63 -4.40 -25.92
N VAL A 238 7.18 -5.13 -24.93
CA VAL A 238 6.79 -6.53 -24.72
C VAL A 238 5.43 -6.70 -24.05
N GLY A 239 4.88 -5.64 -23.45
CA GLY A 239 3.54 -5.62 -22.87
C GLY A 239 3.48 -5.68 -21.34
N CYS A 240 4.58 -5.54 -20.60
CA CYS A 240 4.55 -5.60 -19.13
C CYS A 240 3.67 -4.49 -18.51
N LEU A 241 3.55 -3.33 -19.18
CA LEU A 241 2.72 -2.21 -18.73
C LEU A 241 1.21 -2.48 -18.80
N SER A 242 0.78 -3.54 -19.46
CA SER A 242 -0.62 -3.97 -19.40
C SER A 242 -1.06 -4.24 -17.96
N CYS A 243 -0.14 -4.67 -17.09
CA CYS A 243 -0.40 -4.97 -15.68
C CYS A 243 0.37 -4.06 -14.72
N HIS A 244 1.62 -3.71 -15.05
CA HIS A 244 2.53 -2.96 -14.19
C HIS A 244 2.61 -1.47 -14.55
N ASN A 245 1.49 -0.76 -14.42
CA ASN A 245 1.38 0.67 -14.74
C ASN A 245 1.07 1.51 -13.49
N GLY A 246 0.94 2.82 -13.69
CA GLY A 246 0.50 3.79 -12.69
C GLY A 246 1.63 4.29 -11.80
N ILE A 247 1.23 4.81 -10.64
CA ILE A 247 2.10 5.41 -9.62
C ILE A 247 2.98 4.38 -8.93
N ASN A 248 2.58 3.11 -8.93
CA ASN A 248 3.28 2.05 -8.22
C ASN A 248 3.80 0.92 -9.13
N LEU A 249 3.66 1.06 -10.45
CA LEU A 249 4.02 0.04 -11.45
C LEU A 249 3.48 -1.35 -11.07
N GLY A 250 2.17 -1.41 -10.95
CA GLY A 250 1.43 -2.51 -10.35
C GLY A 250 0.69 -2.05 -9.10
N GLY A 251 0.18 -3.00 -8.31
CA GLY A 251 -0.58 -2.70 -7.11
C GLY A 251 -1.93 -2.03 -7.38
N ASN A 252 -2.47 -2.12 -8.60
CA ASN A 252 -3.70 -1.45 -9.04
C ASN A 252 -4.66 -2.36 -9.85
N SER A 253 -4.37 -3.66 -9.96
CA SER A 253 -5.25 -4.64 -10.59
C SER A 253 -5.01 -6.05 -10.03
N TYR A 254 -5.93 -6.96 -10.33
CA TYR A 254 -5.75 -8.40 -10.18
C TYR A 254 -5.52 -9.03 -11.55
N GLN A 255 -4.58 -9.97 -11.65
CA GLN A 255 -4.29 -10.69 -12.90
C GLN A 255 -4.03 -12.16 -12.61
N THR A 256 -4.32 -13.01 -13.60
CA THR A 256 -4.09 -14.45 -13.48
C THR A 256 -2.61 -14.71 -13.62
N LEU A 257 -2.02 -15.46 -12.68
CA LEU A 257 -0.68 -15.99 -12.86
C LEU A 257 -0.76 -17.15 -13.87
N GLY A 258 -0.16 -16.97 -15.03
CA GLY A 258 -0.36 -17.80 -16.22
C GLY A 258 -1.48 -17.31 -17.15
N ALA A 259 -1.60 -15.99 -17.36
CA ALA A 259 -2.65 -15.42 -18.20
C ALA A 259 -2.50 -15.77 -19.71
N ALA A 260 -1.27 -16.04 -20.16
CA ALA A 260 -0.97 -16.46 -21.52
C ALA A 260 -0.74 -17.97 -21.60
N LEU A 261 0.09 -18.51 -20.71
CA LEU A 261 0.44 -19.93 -20.61
C LEU A 261 0.34 -20.37 -19.14
N ASP A 262 -0.18 -21.58 -18.89
CA ASP A 262 -0.44 -22.08 -17.53
C ASP A 262 0.85 -22.15 -16.68
N TYR A 263 0.93 -21.34 -15.62
CA TYR A 263 2.10 -21.32 -14.74
C TYR A 263 2.26 -22.64 -13.95
N PHE A 264 1.19 -23.10 -13.29
CA PHE A 264 1.28 -24.22 -12.35
C PHE A 264 1.44 -25.59 -13.04
N VAL A 265 0.90 -25.79 -14.23
CA VAL A 265 1.06 -27.10 -14.92
C VAL A 265 2.52 -27.37 -15.24
N GLU A 266 3.27 -26.33 -15.58
CA GLU A 266 4.67 -26.43 -16.00
C GLU A 266 5.65 -26.32 -14.83
N HIS A 267 5.35 -25.47 -13.85
CA HIS A 267 6.25 -25.18 -12.74
C HIS A 267 6.08 -26.09 -11.53
N ARG A 268 4.83 -26.26 -11.05
CA ARG A 268 4.53 -27.06 -9.86
C ARG A 268 3.03 -27.29 -9.67
N VAL A 269 2.68 -28.41 -9.05
CA VAL A 269 1.30 -28.66 -8.64
C VAL A 269 0.83 -27.59 -7.65
N ALA A 270 -0.21 -26.83 -8.03
CA ALA A 270 -0.82 -25.82 -7.20
C ALA A 270 -1.41 -26.40 -5.91
N GLY A 271 -1.21 -25.71 -4.79
CA GLY A 271 -1.85 -25.98 -3.50
C GLY A 271 -2.82 -24.87 -3.07
N PRO A 272 -3.45 -24.97 -1.89
CA PRO A 272 -4.44 -23.99 -1.43
C PRO A 272 -3.92 -22.54 -1.30
N ALA A 273 -2.62 -22.36 -1.09
CA ALA A 273 -1.96 -21.04 -1.05
C ALA A 273 -1.88 -20.39 -2.44
N ASP A 274 -1.99 -21.19 -3.51
CA ASP A 274 -1.92 -20.76 -4.90
C ASP A 274 -3.28 -20.34 -5.48
N ASN A 275 -4.37 -20.54 -4.74
CA ASN A 275 -5.71 -20.22 -5.20
C ASN A 275 -5.92 -18.70 -5.41
N GLY A 276 -5.15 -17.86 -4.71
CA GLY A 276 -5.27 -16.41 -4.82
C GLY A 276 -6.65 -15.89 -4.41
N VAL A 277 -7.23 -15.01 -5.23
CA VAL A 277 -8.53 -14.37 -5.01
C VAL A 277 -9.68 -15.37 -4.93
N PHE A 278 -9.58 -16.55 -5.57
CA PHE A 278 -10.59 -17.61 -5.46
C PHE A 278 -10.93 -17.95 -4.00
N ASN A 279 -9.96 -17.91 -3.08
CA ASN A 279 -10.21 -18.17 -1.66
C ASN A 279 -11.23 -17.20 -1.03
N ARG A 280 -11.47 -16.04 -1.65
CA ARG A 280 -12.47 -15.05 -1.25
C ARG A 280 -13.77 -15.17 -2.03
N THR A 281 -13.69 -15.42 -3.34
CA THR A 281 -14.84 -15.30 -4.25
C THR A 281 -15.53 -16.61 -4.54
N GLN A 282 -14.79 -17.72 -4.52
CA GLN A 282 -15.22 -19.05 -4.96
C GLN A 282 -15.73 -19.06 -6.42
N ARG A 283 -15.33 -18.07 -7.23
CA ARG A 283 -15.57 -18.04 -8.68
C ARG A 283 -14.41 -18.72 -9.38
N GLU A 284 -14.66 -19.74 -10.19
CA GLU A 284 -13.60 -20.51 -10.88
C GLU A 284 -12.71 -19.62 -11.74
N GLU A 285 -13.26 -18.55 -12.33
CA GLU A 285 -12.51 -17.56 -13.10
C GLU A 285 -11.51 -16.73 -12.28
N ASP A 286 -11.59 -16.75 -10.95
CA ASP A 286 -10.65 -16.08 -10.04
C ASP A 286 -9.58 -17.04 -9.48
N LEU A 287 -9.53 -18.29 -9.95
CA LEU A 287 -8.48 -19.23 -9.58
C LEU A 287 -7.14 -18.73 -10.10
N HIS A 288 -6.12 -18.77 -9.23
CA HIS A 288 -4.76 -18.28 -9.52
C HIS A 288 -4.69 -16.79 -9.83
N LEU A 289 -5.73 -16.05 -9.47
CA LEU A 289 -5.78 -14.60 -9.62
C LEU A 289 -5.10 -13.94 -8.42
N PHE A 290 -4.11 -13.09 -8.67
CA PHE A 290 -3.37 -12.37 -7.64
C PHE A 290 -3.35 -10.87 -7.90
N LYS A 291 -3.21 -10.08 -6.84
CA LYS A 291 -2.93 -8.66 -6.94
C LYS A 291 -1.56 -8.51 -7.60
N VAL A 292 -1.50 -7.76 -8.70
CA VAL A 292 -0.24 -7.43 -9.35
C VAL A 292 0.65 -6.70 -8.34
N PRO A 293 1.87 -7.17 -8.03
CA PRO A 293 2.74 -6.53 -7.06
C PRO A 293 3.31 -5.21 -7.62
N THR A 294 3.73 -4.31 -6.72
CA THR A 294 4.51 -3.15 -7.13
C THR A 294 5.91 -3.58 -7.59
N LEU A 295 6.44 -2.91 -8.61
CA LEU A 295 7.83 -3.09 -9.02
C LEU A 295 8.80 -2.08 -8.41
N HIS A 296 8.32 -1.11 -7.61
CA HIS A 296 9.20 -0.18 -6.91
C HIS A 296 10.08 -0.92 -5.91
N GLY A 297 11.39 -0.95 -6.18
CA GLY A 297 12.37 -1.64 -5.35
C GLY A 297 12.44 -3.16 -5.52
N VAL A 298 11.79 -3.72 -6.55
CA VAL A 298 11.70 -5.18 -6.76
C VAL A 298 13.07 -5.88 -6.75
N ALA A 299 14.12 -5.23 -7.27
CA ALA A 299 15.48 -5.76 -7.27
C ALA A 299 16.09 -6.01 -5.87
N GLU A 300 15.45 -5.52 -4.80
CA GLU A 300 15.90 -5.65 -3.41
C GLU A 300 15.04 -6.64 -2.59
N THR A 301 14.09 -7.33 -3.23
CA THR A 301 13.00 -8.07 -2.54
C THR A 301 12.99 -9.57 -2.80
N ALA A 302 14.06 -10.13 -3.38
CA ALA A 302 14.18 -11.58 -3.62
C ALA A 302 13.94 -12.40 -2.33
N PRO A 303 13.40 -13.62 -2.43
CA PRO A 303 12.94 -14.28 -3.67
C PRO A 303 11.58 -13.75 -4.17
N TYR A 304 11.18 -14.14 -5.39
CA TYR A 304 10.07 -13.58 -6.15
C TYR A 304 8.84 -14.50 -6.19
N PHE A 305 7.72 -13.91 -6.63
CA PHE A 305 6.35 -14.46 -6.62
C PHE A 305 5.75 -14.66 -5.24
N HIS A 306 4.46 -15.01 -5.20
CA HIS A 306 3.67 -15.08 -3.97
C HIS A 306 4.16 -16.15 -3.01
N ASP A 307 4.94 -17.11 -3.49
CA ASP A 307 5.47 -18.24 -2.73
C ASP A 307 6.99 -18.20 -2.57
N GLY A 308 7.67 -17.20 -3.13
CA GLY A 308 9.12 -17.05 -3.04
C GLY A 308 9.90 -18.15 -3.77
N SER A 309 9.32 -18.75 -4.83
CA SER A 309 9.91 -19.89 -5.55
C SER A 309 11.05 -19.51 -6.51
N ILE A 310 11.16 -18.24 -6.89
CA ILE A 310 12.14 -17.79 -7.88
C ILE A 310 13.22 -16.94 -7.21
N ASP A 311 14.49 -17.32 -7.37
CA ASP A 311 15.60 -16.72 -6.62
C ASP A 311 16.14 -15.41 -7.22
N THR A 312 16.05 -15.23 -8.54
CA THR A 312 16.70 -14.13 -9.26
C THR A 312 15.73 -13.27 -10.04
N LEU A 313 16.04 -11.98 -10.16
CA LEU A 313 15.21 -11.02 -10.89
C LEU A 313 15.09 -11.41 -12.37
N GLU A 314 16.20 -11.83 -12.98
CA GLU A 314 16.27 -12.29 -14.36
C GLU A 314 15.32 -13.47 -14.61
N ALA A 315 15.41 -14.53 -13.79
CA ALA A 315 14.46 -15.64 -13.88
C ALA A 315 13.00 -15.18 -13.72
N ALA A 316 12.71 -14.28 -12.76
CA ALA A 316 11.34 -13.76 -12.62
C ALA A 316 10.85 -12.99 -13.86
N ILE A 317 11.75 -12.30 -14.59
CA ILE A 317 11.43 -11.62 -15.86
C ILE A 317 11.15 -12.65 -16.96
N GLU A 318 11.95 -13.71 -17.05
CA GLU A 318 11.77 -14.80 -18.01
C GLU A 318 10.40 -15.48 -17.80
N GLU A 319 10.11 -15.88 -16.57
CA GLU A 319 8.83 -16.46 -16.16
C GLU A 319 7.63 -15.57 -16.50
N MET A 320 7.74 -14.26 -16.25
CA MET A 320 6.69 -13.31 -16.61
C MET A 320 6.54 -13.15 -18.12
N GLY A 321 7.63 -13.17 -18.88
CA GLY A 321 7.62 -13.15 -20.34
C GLY A 321 6.87 -14.36 -20.91
N GLU A 322 7.19 -15.55 -20.42
CA GLU A 322 6.59 -16.79 -20.88
C GLU A 322 5.11 -16.89 -20.46
N HIS A 323 4.82 -16.79 -19.16
CA HIS A 323 3.50 -17.12 -18.63
C HIS A 323 2.47 -16.00 -18.71
N GLN A 324 2.90 -14.74 -18.68
CA GLN A 324 1.96 -13.61 -18.78
C GLN A 324 1.81 -13.10 -20.21
N LEU A 325 2.86 -13.23 -21.03
CA LEU A 325 2.91 -12.63 -22.37
C LEU A 325 3.00 -13.69 -23.48
N GLY A 326 3.31 -14.95 -23.19
CA GLY A 326 3.52 -15.97 -24.23
C GLY A 326 4.73 -15.65 -25.11
N ARG A 327 5.79 -15.10 -24.52
CA ARG A 327 7.00 -14.64 -25.22
C ARG A 327 8.25 -15.20 -24.57
N MET A 328 9.13 -15.75 -25.40
CA MET A 328 10.50 -16.06 -25.00
C MET A 328 11.34 -14.79 -25.15
N LEU A 329 11.75 -14.21 -24.03
CA LEU A 329 12.61 -13.03 -24.03
C LEU A 329 14.05 -13.42 -24.33
N SER A 330 14.75 -12.59 -25.11
CA SER A 330 16.18 -12.79 -25.33
C SER A 330 16.98 -12.45 -24.06
N GLU A 331 18.18 -13.03 -23.91
CA GLU A 331 19.08 -12.70 -22.80
C GLU A 331 19.33 -11.18 -22.69
N GLN A 332 19.46 -10.49 -23.83
CA GLN A 332 19.62 -9.03 -23.86
C GLN A 332 18.36 -8.29 -23.38
N ASP A 333 17.16 -8.75 -23.75
CA ASP A 333 15.90 -8.17 -23.28
C ASP A 333 15.79 -8.32 -21.76
N VAL A 334 16.09 -9.50 -21.23
CA VAL A 334 16.05 -9.80 -19.80
C VAL A 334 17.04 -8.92 -19.04
N GLU A 335 18.29 -8.82 -19.51
CA GLU A 335 19.30 -7.96 -18.88
C GLU A 335 18.92 -6.47 -18.93
N ASP A 336 18.42 -5.99 -20.05
CA ASP A 336 18.01 -4.60 -20.23
C ASP A 336 16.83 -4.27 -19.30
N ILE A 337 15.78 -5.10 -19.30
CA ILE A 337 14.62 -4.96 -18.40
C ILE A 337 15.08 -5.02 -16.94
N ALA A 338 15.96 -5.96 -16.57
CA ALA A 338 16.48 -6.04 -15.21
C ALA A 338 17.26 -4.77 -14.81
N ALA A 339 18.01 -4.14 -15.73
CA ALA A 339 18.65 -2.85 -15.50
C ALA A 339 17.63 -1.73 -15.25
N PHE A 340 16.52 -1.71 -15.98
CA PHE A 340 15.40 -0.81 -15.71
C PHE A 340 14.79 -1.06 -14.33
N LEU A 341 14.43 -2.30 -13.98
CA LEU A 341 13.82 -2.62 -12.69
C LEU A 341 14.73 -2.29 -11.49
N ARG A 342 16.05 -2.43 -11.65
CA ARG A 342 17.04 -1.95 -10.65
C ARG A 342 17.00 -0.44 -10.45
N SER A 343 16.65 0.33 -11.48
CA SER A 343 16.50 1.79 -11.39
C SER A 343 15.25 2.23 -10.62
N LEU A 344 14.31 1.31 -10.36
CA LEU A 344 13.19 1.49 -9.44
C LEU A 344 13.62 1.32 -7.96
N GLY A 345 14.86 0.89 -7.74
CA GLY A 345 15.52 0.83 -6.44
C GLY A 345 15.97 2.20 -5.92
N GLY A 346 15.95 2.39 -4.61
CA GLY A 346 16.47 3.60 -3.94
C GLY A 346 17.80 3.31 -3.26
N ARG A 347 18.47 4.33 -2.70
CA ARG A 347 19.52 4.05 -1.71
C ARG A 347 18.84 3.38 -0.50
N PRO A 348 19.42 2.33 0.12
CA PRO A 348 18.88 1.74 1.33
C PRO A 348 18.64 2.83 2.37
N MET A 349 17.40 2.97 2.85
CA MET A 349 17.05 3.97 3.86
C MET A 349 17.75 3.61 5.19
N GLY A 350 18.76 4.41 5.53
CA GLY A 350 19.51 4.31 6.78
C GLY A 350 20.46 5.48 7.07
N MET A 351 20.56 6.48 6.18
CA MET A 351 21.40 7.68 6.37
C MET A 351 20.63 9.01 6.43
N ALA A 352 19.30 9.02 6.26
CA ALA A 352 18.52 10.26 6.31
C ALA A 352 17.89 10.56 7.68
N MET A 353 17.54 9.53 8.48
CA MET A 353 16.93 9.73 9.82
C MET A 353 17.94 9.85 10.97
N GLY A 354 19.24 9.93 10.68
CA GLY A 354 20.28 10.10 11.70
C GLY A 354 20.24 11.42 12.49
N SER A 355 19.29 12.33 12.18
CA SER A 355 19.13 13.62 12.88
C SER A 355 17.80 13.78 13.63
N MET A 356 16.78 12.94 13.40
CA MET A 356 15.64 12.88 14.31
C MET A 356 16.08 12.01 15.48
N GLY A 357 16.22 12.60 16.67
CA GLY A 357 16.57 11.91 17.90
C GLY A 357 15.53 10.88 18.34
N MET A 358 15.39 9.79 17.57
CA MET A 358 14.64 8.61 17.95
C MET A 358 15.45 7.90 19.02
N GLY A 359 15.16 8.27 20.27
CA GLY A 359 15.72 7.65 21.46
C GLY A 359 15.48 6.14 21.43
N ARG A 360 16.50 5.39 21.84
CA ARG A 360 16.50 3.93 21.96
C ARG A 360 15.20 3.46 22.62
N GLY A 361 14.44 2.61 21.94
CA GLY A 361 13.41 1.79 22.58
C GLY A 361 14.00 1.07 23.79
N MET A 362 13.51 1.38 24.98
CA MET A 362 13.94 0.75 26.24
C MET A 362 13.32 -0.65 26.45
N GLY A 363 13.10 -1.42 25.37
CA GLY A 363 12.65 -2.82 25.43
C GLY A 363 13.78 -3.83 25.75
N MET A 364 15.02 -3.36 25.94
CA MET A 364 16.18 -4.20 26.23
C MET A 364 16.77 -3.87 27.61
N ARG A 365 16.09 -4.29 28.69
CA ARG A 365 16.73 -4.46 30.00
C ARG A 365 16.41 -5.84 30.54
N GLN A 366 17.36 -6.78 30.37
CA GLN A 366 17.44 -7.96 31.21
C GLN A 366 17.68 -7.53 32.68
N PRO A 367 17.12 -8.25 33.67
CA PRO A 367 17.32 -7.91 35.07
C PRO A 367 18.76 -8.27 35.47
N GLN A 368 19.62 -7.25 35.65
CA GLN A 368 20.96 -7.45 36.21
C GLN A 368 20.85 -7.82 37.69
N THR A 369 21.20 -9.06 37.98
CA THR A 369 21.53 -9.54 39.32
C THR A 369 22.75 -8.77 39.84
N GLN A 370 22.64 -8.20 41.05
CA GLN A 370 23.75 -7.56 41.75
C GLN A 370 24.77 -8.62 42.17
N GLY A 371 25.93 -8.62 41.52
CA GLY A 371 27.12 -9.36 41.94
C GLY A 371 28.30 -8.40 42.05
N GLN A 372 28.74 -8.15 43.28
CA GLN A 372 29.87 -7.29 43.61
C GLN A 372 31.17 -7.78 42.95
N GLY A 373 31.87 -6.86 42.28
CA GLY A 373 33.21 -7.09 41.78
C GLY A 373 34.25 -7.01 42.89
N HIS A 374 35.12 -8.02 42.96
CA HIS A 374 36.48 -7.87 43.48
C HIS A 374 37.45 -8.09 42.31
N GLY A 375 38.22 -7.05 42.02
CA GLY A 375 39.22 -7.07 40.96
C GLY A 375 40.48 -7.81 41.35
N GLN A 376 41.30 -8.12 40.34
CA GLN A 376 42.75 -8.12 40.42
C GLN A 376 43.33 -8.14 39.01
N GLU A 377 44.15 -7.14 38.72
CA GLU A 377 45.06 -7.10 37.57
C GLU A 377 46.20 -8.09 37.79
N HIS A 378 46.58 -8.83 36.74
CA HIS A 378 47.94 -9.36 36.60
C HIS A 378 48.36 -9.38 35.13
N ASN A 379 49.41 -8.61 34.83
CA ASN A 379 50.26 -8.72 33.64
C ASN A 379 50.89 -10.12 33.56
N HIS A 380 51.07 -10.68 32.35
CA HIS A 380 52.30 -11.39 31.97
C HIS A 380 52.48 -11.52 30.44
N GLU A 381 53.77 -11.50 30.07
CA GLU A 381 54.39 -11.43 28.76
C GLU A 381 54.30 -12.70 27.88
N MET A 382 54.35 -12.45 26.56
CA MET A 382 55.12 -13.12 25.49
C MET A 382 55.14 -14.66 25.40
N ASN A 383 54.72 -15.21 24.25
CA ASN A 383 55.65 -15.98 23.38
C ASN A 383 55.15 -16.20 21.94
N HIS A 384 56.14 -16.37 21.05
CA HIS A 384 56.16 -16.45 19.60
C HIS A 384 55.60 -17.73 18.93
N GLY A 385 55.26 -17.54 17.64
CA GLY A 385 55.29 -18.54 16.55
C GLY A 385 54.15 -18.27 15.56
N GLY A 386 54.31 -17.92 14.29
CA GLY A 386 55.41 -18.04 13.33
C GLY A 386 54.83 -18.65 12.03
N GLN A 387 55.22 -18.10 10.86
CA GLN A 387 54.86 -18.44 9.45
C GLN A 387 53.61 -17.71 8.92
N GLY A 388 53.63 -16.79 7.93
CA GLY A 388 54.48 -16.62 6.73
C GLY A 388 53.94 -17.52 5.60
N MET A 389 53.56 -17.13 4.38
CA MET A 389 53.81 -16.03 3.44
C MET A 389 52.58 -15.98 2.47
N GLY A 390 52.33 -15.04 1.56
CA GLY A 390 53.13 -13.97 0.96
C GLY A 390 52.27 -13.14 -0.02
N ARG A 391 52.74 -11.93 -0.31
CA ARG A 391 52.18 -10.98 -1.28
C ARG A 391 52.71 -11.24 -2.69
N GLY A 392 51.91 -10.92 -3.70
CA GLY A 392 52.37 -10.66 -5.07
C GLY A 392 51.80 -9.33 -5.58
N GLN A 393 52.67 -8.37 -5.89
CA GLN A 393 52.38 -7.09 -6.54
C GLN A 393 52.89 -7.10 -7.99
N GLY A 394 52.25 -6.29 -8.84
CA GLY A 394 52.82 -5.70 -10.07
C GLY A 394 52.53 -6.49 -11.35
N MET A 395 52.36 -5.91 -12.54
CA MET A 395 52.58 -4.54 -13.02
C MET A 395 51.75 -4.28 -14.29
N ASN A 396 51.60 -2.98 -14.53
CA ASN A 396 51.16 -2.24 -15.71
C ASN A 396 51.92 -2.60 -17.02
N HIS A 397 51.22 -2.69 -18.16
CA HIS A 397 51.73 -2.24 -19.47
C HIS A 397 50.57 -2.03 -20.46
N GLY A 398 50.54 -0.82 -21.05
CA GLY A 398 49.72 -0.49 -22.20
C GLY A 398 50.48 -0.67 -23.52
N SER A 399 49.73 -0.88 -24.60
CA SER A 399 50.13 -0.58 -25.97
C SER A 399 48.88 -0.38 -26.80
N GLY A 400 48.72 0.81 -27.38
CA GLY A 400 47.67 1.10 -28.34
C GLY A 400 48.02 0.64 -29.74
N SER A 401 46.99 0.48 -30.57
CA SER A 401 47.09 0.62 -32.02
C SER A 401 45.74 1.12 -32.57
N GLN A 402 45.81 2.29 -33.23
CA GLN A 402 44.91 2.79 -34.26
C GLN A 402 44.67 1.71 -35.33
N GLY A 403 43.60 1.63 -36.11
CA GLY A 403 42.47 2.50 -36.43
C GLY A 403 41.90 1.96 -37.75
N GLY A 404 40.58 2.04 -37.94
CA GLY A 404 39.93 1.61 -39.18
C GLY A 404 38.54 2.22 -39.26
N GLY A 405 38.45 3.37 -39.94
CA GLY A 405 37.18 4.06 -40.18
C GLY A 405 36.26 3.26 -41.08
N MET A 406 34.96 3.30 -40.79
CA MET A 406 33.93 2.88 -41.72
C MET A 406 32.91 4.01 -41.92
N HIS A 407 32.56 4.14 -43.18
CA HIS A 407 31.77 5.19 -43.80
C HIS A 407 30.34 5.25 -43.24
N HIS A 408 29.88 6.47 -42.98
CA HIS A 408 28.46 6.78 -42.85
C HIS A 408 27.80 6.69 -44.23
N ASP A 409 26.90 5.73 -44.39
CA ASP A 409 25.89 5.73 -45.44
C ASP A 409 24.56 6.22 -44.85
N GLN A 410 23.99 7.25 -45.48
CA GLN A 410 22.75 7.89 -45.06
C GLN A 410 21.58 7.17 -45.73
N GLY A 411 20.98 6.22 -45.00
CA GLY A 411 19.80 5.46 -45.42
C GLY A 411 18.59 5.70 -44.51
N ARG A 412 17.89 6.82 -44.72
CA ARG A 412 16.44 7.03 -44.54
C ARG A 412 15.70 6.11 -43.54
N MET A 413 15.71 6.47 -42.25
CA MET A 413 14.74 5.97 -41.28
C MET A 413 13.46 6.83 -41.30
N SER A 414 12.34 6.15 -41.51
CA SER A 414 11.00 6.74 -41.53
C SER A 414 10.46 6.84 -40.11
N ARG A 415 10.10 8.08 -39.76
CA ARG A 415 9.23 8.56 -38.67
C ARG A 415 8.35 7.50 -37.96
N HIS A 416 8.54 7.34 -36.65
CA HIS A 416 7.46 7.19 -35.66
C HIS A 416 7.89 7.72 -34.28
N GLY A 417 6.95 8.40 -33.59
CA GLY A 417 6.93 8.68 -32.15
C GLY A 417 8.01 9.61 -31.56
N SER A 418 7.84 10.92 -31.67
CA SER A 418 8.59 11.88 -30.85
C SER A 418 8.31 11.68 -29.36
N MET A 419 9.33 11.36 -28.57
CA MET A 419 9.27 11.48 -27.10
C MET A 419 9.12 12.96 -26.72
N PRO A 420 8.17 13.34 -25.84
CA PRO A 420 8.09 14.72 -25.39
C PRO A 420 9.22 15.00 -24.41
N GLY A 421 10.13 15.90 -24.81
CA GLY A 421 11.07 16.54 -23.90
C GLY A 421 10.35 17.61 -23.09
N ALA A 422 10.24 17.41 -21.78
CA ALA A 422 9.72 18.40 -20.85
C ALA A 422 10.87 19.00 -20.03
N MET A 423 11.22 20.25 -20.33
CA MET A 423 11.90 21.14 -19.38
C MET A 423 10.83 22.06 -18.79
N GLY A 424 10.42 21.76 -17.57
CA GLY A 424 9.58 22.61 -16.74
C GLY A 424 9.82 22.25 -15.27
N SER A 425 10.48 23.13 -14.52
CA SER A 425 10.60 23.00 -13.06
C SER A 425 9.24 23.23 -12.44
N ASN A 426 8.54 22.16 -12.07
CA ASN A 426 7.31 22.24 -11.31
C ASN A 426 7.64 21.87 -9.85
N ASP A 427 7.42 22.80 -8.94
CA ASP A 427 7.53 22.53 -7.50
C ASP A 427 6.43 21.52 -7.15
N GLY A 428 6.80 20.24 -7.07
CA GLY A 428 5.90 19.12 -6.81
C GLY A 428 5.21 19.25 -5.46
N THR A 429 4.10 19.97 -5.43
CA THR A 429 3.16 19.97 -4.32
C THR A 429 2.36 18.67 -4.40
N GLY A 430 2.85 17.65 -3.71
CA GLY A 430 2.12 16.40 -3.50
C GLY A 430 0.88 16.66 -2.64
N SER A 431 -0.19 17.11 -3.27
CA SER A 431 -1.54 16.96 -2.75
C SER A 431 -2.21 15.81 -3.50
N ALA A 432 -3.00 14.99 -2.79
CA ALA A 432 -4.08 14.27 -3.46
C ALA A 432 -4.90 15.29 -4.28
N PRO A 433 -5.56 14.90 -5.39
CA PRO A 433 -6.47 15.80 -6.10
C PRO A 433 -7.30 16.57 -5.07
N GLU A 434 -7.39 17.91 -5.20
CA GLU A 434 -8.22 18.71 -4.30
C GLU A 434 -9.63 18.14 -4.35
N ASN A 435 -9.96 17.29 -3.37
CA ASN A 435 -11.30 16.77 -3.23
C ASN A 435 -12.16 17.99 -2.85
N PRO A 436 -13.18 18.35 -3.65
CA PRO A 436 -14.04 19.51 -3.39
C PRO A 436 -14.84 19.40 -2.07
N SER A 437 -14.52 18.42 -1.23
CA SER A 437 -15.27 17.94 -0.08
C SER A 437 -14.34 17.56 1.09
N SER A 438 -13.26 18.29 1.35
CA SER A 438 -12.35 17.97 2.47
C SER A 438 -13.08 17.99 3.82
N ILE A 439 -13.41 16.80 4.32
CA ILE A 439 -13.95 16.59 5.66
C ILE A 439 -12.77 16.64 6.62
N THR A 440 -12.76 17.63 7.50
CA THR A 440 -11.78 17.73 8.59
C THR A 440 -12.48 17.52 9.92
N ILE A 441 -11.73 17.36 11.00
CA ILE A 441 -12.27 17.28 12.37
C ILE A 441 -13.12 18.51 12.76
N THR A 442 -12.94 19.64 12.06
CA THR A 442 -13.71 20.88 12.28
C THR A 442 -15.03 20.92 11.51
N THR A 443 -15.20 20.05 10.51
CA THR A 443 -16.47 19.88 9.80
C THR A 443 -17.47 19.24 10.75
N SER A 444 -18.68 19.79 10.90
CA SER A 444 -19.70 19.14 11.75
C SER A 444 -20.07 17.76 11.21
N HIS A 445 -20.43 16.84 12.10
CA HIS A 445 -20.84 15.48 11.71
C HIS A 445 -21.96 15.51 10.67
N GLN A 446 -22.94 16.39 10.83
CA GLN A 446 -24.06 16.49 9.90
C GLN A 446 -23.62 16.89 8.48
N LYS A 447 -22.65 17.80 8.37
CA LYS A 447 -22.12 18.26 7.07
C LYS A 447 -21.23 17.18 6.45
N ALA A 448 -20.38 16.54 7.26
CA ALA A 448 -19.52 15.44 6.83
C ALA A 448 -20.36 14.25 6.29
N TYR A 449 -21.44 13.91 6.99
CA TYR A 449 -22.36 12.85 6.59
C TYR A 449 -23.07 13.17 5.27
N ALA A 450 -23.55 14.42 5.09
CA ALA A 450 -24.17 14.86 3.83
C ALA A 450 -23.20 14.77 2.63
N ILE A 451 -21.94 15.18 2.82
CA ILE A 451 -20.88 15.06 1.82
C ILE A 451 -20.67 13.59 1.44
N ALA A 452 -20.58 12.69 2.42
CA ALA A 452 -20.37 11.27 2.14
C ALA A 452 -21.51 10.64 1.32
N ILE A 453 -22.76 11.03 1.57
CA ILE A 453 -23.90 10.62 0.72
C ILE A 453 -23.73 11.14 -0.72
N GLN A 454 -23.29 12.39 -0.89
CA GLN A 454 -23.10 12.98 -2.22
C GLN A 454 -21.98 12.27 -3.00
N VAL A 455 -20.86 11.97 -2.34
CA VAL A 455 -19.74 11.24 -2.96
C VAL A 455 -20.20 9.85 -3.39
N ALA A 456 -20.95 9.14 -2.55
CA ALA A 456 -21.47 7.82 -2.86
C ALA A 456 -22.46 7.83 -4.03
N GLU A 457 -23.39 8.80 -4.09
CA GLU A 457 -24.39 8.85 -5.17
C GLU A 457 -23.76 9.08 -6.54
N SER A 458 -22.73 9.92 -6.60
CA SER A 458 -22.05 10.29 -7.84
C SER A 458 -20.92 9.32 -8.22
N ALA A 459 -20.58 8.35 -7.37
CA ALA A 459 -19.46 7.43 -7.62
C ALA A 459 -19.65 6.56 -8.88
N PRO A 460 -20.83 5.96 -9.16
CA PRO A 460 -21.01 5.15 -10.37
C PRO A 460 -20.72 5.92 -11.66
N GLU A 461 -21.18 7.17 -11.77
CA GLU A 461 -20.91 8.02 -12.93
C GLU A 461 -19.40 8.29 -13.11
N ARG A 462 -18.67 8.55 -12.02
CA ARG A 462 -17.22 8.75 -12.07
C ARG A 462 -16.47 7.48 -12.42
N LEU A 463 -16.86 6.33 -11.86
CA LEU A 463 -16.29 5.01 -12.20
C LEU A 463 -16.47 4.71 -13.69
N ILE A 464 -17.67 4.91 -14.24
CA ILE A 464 -17.94 4.72 -15.67
C ILE A 464 -17.08 5.65 -16.52
N ALA A 465 -16.95 6.92 -16.13
CA ALA A 465 -16.10 7.87 -16.85
C ALA A 465 -14.63 7.44 -16.86
N GLU A 466 -14.09 6.95 -15.74
CA GLU A 466 -12.71 6.43 -15.69
C GLU A 466 -12.55 5.14 -16.51
N MET A 467 -13.52 4.21 -16.46
CA MET A 467 -13.50 3.02 -17.32
C MET A 467 -13.50 3.40 -18.82
N GLN A 468 -14.27 4.42 -19.20
CA GLN A 468 -14.32 4.93 -20.58
C GLN A 468 -12.97 5.50 -21.02
N LYS A 469 -12.32 6.30 -20.17
CA LYS A 469 -10.98 6.85 -20.45
C LYS A 469 -9.94 5.74 -20.63
N VAL A 470 -9.99 4.71 -19.77
CA VAL A 470 -9.07 3.56 -19.84
C VAL A 470 -9.29 2.77 -21.13
N VAL A 471 -10.54 2.45 -21.49
CA VAL A 471 -10.82 1.63 -22.69
C VAL A 471 -10.54 2.39 -23.99
N GLN A 472 -10.57 3.72 -23.97
CA GLN A 472 -10.25 4.60 -25.09
C GLN A 472 -8.76 5.00 -25.15
N ASP A 473 -7.94 4.47 -24.22
CA ASP A 473 -6.50 4.80 -24.06
C ASP A 473 -6.20 6.30 -23.85
N GLU A 474 -7.19 7.06 -23.36
CA GLU A 474 -6.99 8.43 -22.90
C GLU A 474 -6.17 8.47 -21.60
N VAL A 475 -6.30 7.42 -20.78
CA VAL A 475 -5.49 7.16 -19.59
C VAL A 475 -4.88 5.76 -19.70
N LYS A 476 -3.55 5.68 -19.59
CA LYS A 476 -2.79 4.44 -19.78
C LYS A 476 -2.49 3.67 -18.48
N ASN A 477 -3.12 4.05 -17.37
CA ASN A 477 -3.00 3.39 -16.07
C ASN A 477 -4.37 3.17 -15.41
N TYR A 478 -4.41 2.40 -14.33
CA TYR A 478 -5.66 2.02 -13.65
C TYR A 478 -5.95 2.80 -12.37
N ASP A 479 -5.09 3.74 -12.01
CA ASP A 479 -5.06 4.31 -10.67
C ASP A 479 -6.29 5.15 -10.35
N PHE A 480 -6.80 5.93 -11.31
CA PHE A 480 -7.97 6.80 -11.09
C PHE A 480 -9.27 6.01 -10.95
N LEU A 481 -9.42 4.93 -11.73
CA LEU A 481 -10.55 4.01 -11.57
C LEU A 481 -10.54 3.38 -10.16
N GLN A 482 -9.36 2.91 -9.73
CA GLN A 482 -9.21 2.33 -8.39
C GLN A 482 -9.39 3.36 -7.27
N PHE A 483 -8.94 4.60 -7.48
CA PHE A 483 -9.15 5.71 -6.55
C PHE A 483 -10.64 5.95 -6.32
N GLU A 484 -11.43 6.07 -7.39
CA GLU A 484 -12.88 6.29 -7.27
C GLU A 484 -13.60 5.16 -6.54
N HIS A 485 -13.17 3.91 -6.76
CA HIS A 485 -13.71 2.76 -6.05
C HIS A 485 -13.39 2.78 -4.55
N LEU A 486 -12.15 3.13 -4.20
CA LEU A 486 -11.72 3.25 -2.81
C LEU A 486 -12.43 4.38 -2.07
N GLU A 487 -12.61 5.53 -2.72
CA GLU A 487 -13.34 6.66 -2.13
C GLU A 487 -14.81 6.29 -1.88
N LEU A 488 -15.45 5.56 -2.81
CA LEU A 488 -16.79 5.02 -2.57
C LEU A 488 -16.83 4.11 -1.33
N ILE A 489 -15.90 3.16 -1.20
CA ILE A 489 -15.85 2.25 -0.04
C ILE A 489 -15.61 3.01 1.27
N ARG A 490 -14.67 3.96 1.29
CA ARG A 490 -14.36 4.79 2.47
C ARG A 490 -15.59 5.58 2.93
N HIS A 491 -16.28 6.25 2.01
CA HIS A 491 -17.48 7.01 2.33
C HIS A 491 -18.64 6.10 2.74
N ALA A 492 -18.85 4.97 2.06
CA ALA A 492 -19.87 3.99 2.46
C ALA A 492 -19.61 3.42 3.87
N ARG A 493 -18.35 3.12 4.20
CA ARG A 493 -17.94 2.67 5.54
C ARG A 493 -18.26 3.74 6.60
N ALA A 494 -17.90 5.00 6.34
CA ALA A 494 -18.18 6.11 7.23
C ALA A 494 -19.68 6.32 7.48
N LEU A 495 -20.52 6.15 6.45
CA LEU A 495 -21.98 6.31 6.54
C LEU A 495 -22.67 5.33 7.51
N GLN A 496 -21.99 4.27 7.97
CA GLN A 496 -22.51 3.42 9.04
C GLN A 496 -22.60 4.15 10.40
N HIS A 497 -21.88 5.26 10.56
CA HIS A 497 -21.83 6.06 11.78
C HIS A 497 -22.69 7.33 11.64
N THR A 498 -23.98 7.19 11.92
CA THR A 498 -24.99 8.25 11.76
C THR A 498 -24.84 9.38 12.80
N PRO A 499 -25.19 10.64 12.47
CA PRO A 499 -25.18 11.74 13.43
C PRO A 499 -26.05 11.50 14.67
N ALA A 500 -25.50 11.80 15.85
CA ALA A 500 -26.19 11.63 17.14
C ALA A 500 -27.45 12.50 17.28
N THR A 501 -27.63 13.50 16.42
CA THR A 501 -28.80 14.38 16.39
C THR A 501 -30.04 13.76 15.75
N LEU A 502 -29.91 12.60 15.10
CA LEU A 502 -31.03 11.93 14.42
C LEU A 502 -31.93 11.16 15.40
N SER A 503 -33.21 10.99 15.05
CA SER A 503 -34.07 10.07 15.79
C SER A 503 -33.63 8.62 15.62
N SER A 504 -33.93 7.76 16.59
CA SER A 504 -33.56 6.34 16.52
C SER A 504 -34.08 5.62 15.28
N ALA A 505 -35.27 5.99 14.80
CA ALA A 505 -35.85 5.41 13.58
C ALA A 505 -35.08 5.84 12.31
N GLN A 506 -34.68 7.12 12.23
CA GLN A 506 -33.89 7.64 11.11
C GLN A 506 -32.48 7.06 11.11
N ALA A 507 -31.83 7.03 12.28
CA ALA A 507 -30.50 6.45 12.44
C ALA A 507 -30.49 4.97 12.01
N ALA A 508 -31.47 4.18 12.44
CA ALA A 508 -31.60 2.78 12.03
C ALA A 508 -31.81 2.62 10.52
N GLY A 509 -32.69 3.43 9.91
CA GLY A 509 -32.94 3.39 8.46
C GLY A 509 -31.71 3.77 7.63
N LEU A 510 -30.95 4.77 8.06
CA LEU A 510 -29.72 5.19 7.39
C LEU A 510 -28.58 4.18 7.57
N ALA A 511 -28.43 3.59 8.77
CA ALA A 511 -27.43 2.56 9.02
C ALA A 511 -27.68 1.32 8.16
N GLN A 512 -28.94 0.87 8.03
CA GLN A 512 -29.31 -0.23 7.16
C GLN A 512 -29.01 0.07 5.68
N ALA A 513 -29.31 1.27 5.22
CA ALA A 513 -29.01 1.67 3.85
C ALA A 513 -27.49 1.79 3.60
N ALA A 514 -26.72 2.26 4.59
CA ALA A 514 -25.26 2.34 4.53
C ALA A 514 -24.61 0.94 4.47
N GLU A 515 -25.14 -0.04 5.22
CA GLU A 515 -24.70 -1.43 5.16
C GLU A 515 -24.90 -2.03 3.76
N GLN A 516 -26.09 -1.84 3.18
CA GLN A 516 -26.38 -2.25 1.80
C GLN A 516 -25.47 -1.55 0.79
N LEU A 517 -25.21 -0.26 0.98
CA LEU A 517 -24.35 0.53 0.10
C LEU A 517 -22.91 0.00 0.15
N LEU A 518 -22.40 -0.30 1.34
CA LEU A 518 -21.06 -0.85 1.51
C LEU A 518 -20.94 -2.25 0.86
N GLU A 519 -21.96 -3.10 1.02
CA GLU A 519 -21.99 -4.41 0.36
C GLU A 519 -21.96 -4.27 -1.17
N GLN A 520 -22.75 -3.36 -1.74
CA GLN A 520 -22.76 -3.12 -3.19
C GLN A 520 -21.45 -2.49 -3.68
N ALA A 521 -20.88 -1.54 -2.92
CA ALA A 521 -19.58 -0.96 -3.21
C ALA A 521 -18.49 -2.04 -3.27
N HIS A 522 -18.50 -3.03 -2.36
CA HIS A 522 -17.58 -4.16 -2.43
C HIS A 522 -17.80 -5.06 -3.65
N LYS A 523 -19.05 -5.29 -4.07
CA LYS A 523 -19.35 -6.08 -5.27
C LYS A 523 -18.80 -5.45 -6.56
N LEU A 524 -18.67 -4.13 -6.62
CA LEU A 524 -18.06 -3.45 -7.76
C LEU A 524 -16.60 -3.86 -7.99
N GLU A 525 -15.90 -4.35 -6.95
CA GLU A 525 -14.52 -4.84 -7.07
C GLU A 525 -14.37 -5.85 -8.22
N TRP A 526 -15.36 -6.73 -8.39
CA TRP A 526 -15.31 -7.80 -9.38
C TRP A 526 -15.59 -7.32 -10.79
N ILE A 527 -16.54 -6.39 -10.98
CA ILE A 527 -16.77 -5.76 -12.29
C ILE A 527 -15.51 -5.00 -12.73
N ILE A 528 -14.89 -4.24 -11.80
CA ILE A 528 -13.66 -3.50 -12.07
C ILE A 528 -12.49 -4.45 -12.35
N ALA A 529 -12.32 -5.52 -11.57
CA ALA A 529 -11.28 -6.51 -11.78
C ALA A 529 -11.42 -7.18 -13.15
N ASP A 530 -12.60 -7.68 -13.48
CA ASP A 530 -12.89 -8.34 -14.75
C ASP A 530 -12.66 -7.38 -15.93
N PHE A 531 -13.01 -6.09 -15.77
CA PHE A 531 -12.78 -5.04 -16.77
C PHE A 531 -11.29 -4.79 -16.99
N LEU A 532 -10.52 -4.61 -15.91
CA LEU A 532 -9.09 -4.34 -15.99
C LEU A 532 -8.31 -5.52 -16.58
N ARG A 533 -8.69 -6.77 -16.28
CA ARG A 533 -8.12 -7.95 -16.93
C ARG A 533 -8.41 -7.97 -18.42
N ALA A 534 -9.65 -7.69 -18.83
CA ALA A 534 -9.98 -7.62 -20.26
C ALA A 534 -9.17 -6.53 -20.98
N VAL A 535 -9.00 -5.34 -20.37
CA VAL A 535 -8.16 -4.27 -20.94
C VAL A 535 -6.69 -4.70 -21.02
N ALA A 536 -6.15 -5.33 -19.97
CA ALA A 536 -4.77 -5.81 -19.97
C ALA A 536 -4.53 -6.83 -21.10
N MET A 537 -5.41 -7.84 -21.21
CA MET A 537 -5.30 -8.86 -22.26
C MET A 537 -5.48 -8.26 -23.67
N ARG A 538 -6.36 -7.27 -23.85
CA ARG A 538 -6.47 -6.54 -25.12
C ARG A 538 -5.13 -5.91 -25.51
N LYS A 539 -4.46 -5.24 -24.57
CA LYS A 539 -3.14 -4.60 -24.79
C LYS A 539 -2.04 -5.61 -25.08
N ILE A 540 -2.06 -6.75 -24.40
CA ILE A 540 -1.13 -7.86 -24.71
C ILE A 540 -1.35 -8.32 -26.15
N MET A 541 -2.59 -8.56 -26.58
CA MET A 541 -2.88 -8.95 -27.96
C MET A 541 -2.46 -7.88 -28.98
N GLU A 542 -2.60 -6.59 -28.66
CA GLU A 542 -2.08 -5.48 -29.49
C GLU A 542 -0.56 -5.58 -29.68
N SER A 543 0.20 -5.86 -28.62
CA SER A 543 1.66 -6.05 -28.72
C SER A 543 2.05 -7.22 -29.64
N HIS A 544 1.25 -8.30 -29.70
CA HIS A 544 1.52 -9.43 -30.59
C HIS A 544 1.24 -9.09 -32.06
N ILE A 545 0.32 -8.16 -32.32
CA ILE A 545 0.04 -7.66 -33.66
C ILE A 545 1.19 -6.76 -34.14
N GLU A 546 1.75 -5.96 -33.23
CA GLU A 546 2.84 -5.03 -33.52
C GLU A 546 4.20 -5.73 -33.67
N GLU A 547 4.47 -6.76 -32.85
CA GLU A 547 5.72 -7.53 -32.88
C GLU A 547 5.47 -9.06 -33.02
N PRO A 548 5.05 -9.53 -34.21
CA PRO A 548 4.72 -10.94 -34.43
C PRO A 548 5.94 -11.85 -34.37
N GLU A 549 7.14 -11.33 -34.62
CA GLU A 549 8.41 -12.10 -34.62
C GLU A 549 8.74 -12.71 -33.25
N LEU A 550 8.27 -12.09 -32.17
CA LEU A 550 8.53 -12.49 -30.78
C LEU A 550 7.44 -13.39 -30.19
N SER A 551 6.48 -13.77 -31.04
CA SER A 551 5.28 -14.51 -30.69
C SER A 551 5.48 -16.02 -30.88
N GLU A 552 6.68 -16.54 -30.56
CA GLU A 552 7.03 -17.95 -30.82
C GLU A 552 6.09 -18.94 -30.11
N LEU A 553 5.51 -18.55 -28.97
CA LEU A 553 4.52 -19.32 -28.21
C LEU A 553 3.06 -18.87 -28.45
N ALA A 554 2.82 -17.91 -29.35
CA ALA A 554 1.49 -17.32 -29.54
C ALA A 554 0.48 -18.24 -30.24
N ALA A 555 0.91 -19.41 -30.74
CA ALA A 555 -0.03 -20.39 -31.28
C ALA A 555 -1.11 -20.79 -30.25
N GLU A 556 -0.77 -20.77 -28.95
CA GLU A 556 -1.69 -21.12 -27.86
C GLU A 556 -2.67 -19.98 -27.51
N LEU A 557 -2.31 -18.72 -27.84
CA LEU A 557 -3.14 -17.54 -27.61
C LEU A 557 -4.28 -17.39 -28.63
N GLY A 558 -4.21 -18.12 -29.74
CA GLY A 558 -5.14 -17.99 -30.87
C GLY A 558 -4.83 -16.77 -31.75
N ASP A 559 -5.78 -16.38 -32.61
CA ASP A 559 -5.58 -15.23 -33.51
C ASP A 559 -5.58 -13.91 -32.72
N PRO A 560 -4.46 -13.15 -32.68
CA PRO A 560 -4.35 -11.98 -31.81
C PRO A 560 -5.34 -10.86 -32.17
N VAL A 561 -5.68 -10.70 -33.46
CA VAL A 561 -6.65 -9.70 -33.91
C VAL A 561 -8.05 -10.03 -33.39
N GLN A 562 -8.47 -11.29 -33.54
CA GLN A 562 -9.76 -11.77 -33.03
C GLN A 562 -9.83 -11.67 -31.50
N GLN A 563 -8.77 -12.05 -30.79
CA GLN A 563 -8.75 -11.98 -29.33
C GLN A 563 -8.79 -10.55 -28.80
N ARG A 564 -8.00 -9.63 -29.39
CA ARG A 564 -8.08 -8.20 -29.09
C ARG A 564 -9.52 -7.69 -29.20
N ASP A 565 -10.20 -7.98 -30.31
CA ASP A 565 -11.56 -7.53 -30.55
C ASP A 565 -12.57 -8.15 -29.57
N ASN A 566 -12.33 -9.39 -29.13
CA ASN A 566 -13.13 -10.04 -28.09
C ASN A 566 -12.95 -9.37 -26.73
N TYR A 567 -11.72 -9.14 -26.29
CA TYR A 567 -11.44 -8.47 -25.02
C TYR A 567 -11.95 -7.03 -25.00
N GLN A 568 -11.83 -6.30 -26.12
CA GLN A 568 -12.45 -4.98 -26.26
C GLN A 568 -13.97 -5.04 -26.06
N ARG A 569 -14.65 -6.05 -26.64
CA ARG A 569 -16.09 -6.22 -26.46
C ARG A 569 -16.46 -6.55 -25.01
N VAL A 570 -15.69 -7.41 -24.35
CA VAL A 570 -15.88 -7.74 -22.92
C VAL A 570 -15.75 -6.48 -22.07
N ALA A 571 -14.70 -5.69 -22.27
CA ALA A 571 -14.50 -4.44 -21.54
C ALA A 571 -15.68 -3.46 -21.73
N LEU A 572 -16.18 -3.31 -22.96
CA LEU A 572 -17.35 -2.46 -23.25
C LEU A 572 -18.64 -2.96 -22.61
N ASN A 573 -18.85 -4.28 -22.54
CA ASN A 573 -20.02 -4.86 -21.87
C ASN A 573 -19.97 -4.59 -20.36
N LEU A 574 -18.81 -4.74 -19.72
CA LEU A 574 -18.64 -4.50 -18.29
C LEU A 574 -18.86 -3.03 -17.88
N ILE A 575 -18.64 -2.08 -18.80
CA ILE A 575 -19.06 -0.67 -18.61
C ILE A 575 -20.59 -0.58 -18.53
N GLY A 576 -21.30 -1.37 -19.33
CA GLY A 576 -22.76 -1.50 -19.25
C GLY A 576 -23.21 -2.10 -17.92
N ASP A 577 -22.56 -3.17 -17.46
CA ASP A 577 -22.90 -3.81 -16.17
C ASP A 577 -22.72 -2.84 -14.99
N MET A 578 -21.70 -1.97 -15.03
CA MET A 578 -21.48 -0.93 -14.02
C MET A 578 -22.67 0.05 -13.90
N GLN A 579 -23.39 0.31 -15.00
CA GLN A 579 -24.56 1.20 -15.03
C GLN A 579 -25.77 0.60 -14.29
N GLU A 580 -25.83 -0.72 -14.11
CA GLU A 580 -26.99 -1.42 -13.57
C GLU A 580 -26.88 -1.71 -12.05
N THR A 581 -25.87 -1.17 -11.38
CA THR A 581 -25.48 -1.54 -10.00
C THR A 581 -26.40 -1.01 -8.89
N GLY A 582 -27.31 -0.07 -9.20
CA GLY A 582 -28.31 0.45 -8.25
C GLY A 582 -27.77 1.34 -7.11
N ILE A 583 -26.46 1.63 -7.11
CA ILE A 583 -25.78 2.37 -6.03
C ILE A 583 -26.28 3.82 -5.95
N SER A 584 -26.44 4.48 -7.10
CA SER A 584 -26.94 5.86 -7.15
C SER A 584 -28.36 5.95 -6.61
N GLU A 585 -29.25 5.01 -6.94
CA GLU A 585 -30.61 4.95 -6.41
C GLU A 585 -30.64 4.75 -4.89
N LEU A 586 -29.78 3.88 -4.37
CA LEU A 586 -29.65 3.62 -2.94
C LEU A 586 -29.16 4.86 -2.19
N ALA A 587 -28.10 5.50 -2.68
CA ALA A 587 -27.56 6.73 -2.09
C ALA A 587 -28.54 7.92 -2.20
N ALA A 588 -29.29 8.04 -3.30
CA ALA A 588 -30.39 9.00 -3.44
C ALA A 588 -31.50 8.74 -2.40
N GLY A 589 -31.80 7.47 -2.12
CA GLY A 589 -32.69 7.05 -1.03
C GLY A 589 -32.19 7.52 0.33
N MET A 590 -30.91 7.30 0.64
CA MET A 590 -30.27 7.79 1.86
C MET A 590 -30.35 9.32 1.97
N ARG A 591 -30.10 10.05 0.87
CA ARG A 591 -30.23 11.51 0.88
C ARG A 591 -31.64 11.95 1.26
N ARG A 592 -32.68 11.34 0.68
CA ARG A 592 -34.08 11.69 1.03
C ARG A 592 -34.36 11.47 2.51
N LEU A 593 -33.99 10.29 3.03
CA LEU A 593 -34.14 9.97 4.47
C LEU A 593 -33.39 10.94 5.37
N TYR A 594 -32.21 11.40 4.94
CA TYR A 594 -31.38 12.34 5.70
C TYR A 594 -31.88 13.79 5.58
N SER A 595 -32.32 14.25 4.41
CA SER A 595 -32.86 15.60 4.22
C SER A 595 -34.20 15.81 4.92
N ASP A 596 -35.04 14.79 5.02
CA ASP A 596 -36.30 14.84 5.79
C ASP A 596 -36.06 14.99 7.32
N SER A 597 -34.80 14.93 7.78
CA SER A 597 -34.40 15.07 9.18
C SER A 597 -33.88 16.46 9.58
N GLN A 598 -33.62 17.32 8.59
CA GLN A 598 -33.16 18.71 8.77
C GLN A 598 -34.35 19.67 8.64
#